data_AF-A0A7X6YAM3-F1
#
_entry.id   AF-A0A7X6YAM3-F1
#
_cell.length_a   1.000
_cell.length_b   1.000
_cell.length_c   1.000
_cell.angle_alpha   90.00
_cell.angle_beta   90.00
_cell.angle_gamma   90.00
#
_symmetry.space_group_name_H-M   'P 1'
#
loop_
_entity.id
_entity.type
_entity.pdbx_description
1 polymer ?
#
loop_
_entity_poly.entity_id
_entity_poly.type
_entity_poly.pdbx_seq_one_letter_code
_entity_poly.pdbx_strand_id
1 'polypeptide(L)'
;DLACVVHVSPARAALGGDIDIPTPDGHARIKLPAGTPNGKIFRLRGKGMPNLNGGCGDLHVRVEIEVPANLSSKQKRALEDFESLTSSSNYPEAAKRAKAVDVFYARRDSLRKHTGG
;
A
#
# COMPACT_ATOMS: atom_id res chain seq x y z
N ASP A 1 -18.66 -4.66 -12.82
CA ASP A 1 -17.25 -4.48 -12.43
C ASP A 1 -16.73 -5.67 -11.66
N LEU A 2 -15.43 -5.90 -11.74
CA LEU A 2 -14.70 -6.90 -10.96
C LEU A 2 -13.74 -6.20 -10.01
N ALA A 3 -13.40 -6.88 -8.92
CA ALA A 3 -12.34 -6.46 -8.01
C ALA A 3 -11.41 -7.63 -7.74
N CYS A 4 -10.11 -7.36 -7.68
CA CYS A 4 -9.12 -8.33 -7.26
C CYS A 4 -8.05 -7.67 -6.37
N VAL A 5 -7.39 -8.50 -5.58
CA VAL A 5 -6.25 -8.10 -4.77
C VAL A 5 -4.99 -8.72 -5.36
N VAL A 6 -3.94 -7.92 -5.48
CA VAL A 6 -2.61 -8.40 -5.88
C VAL A 6 -1.60 -8.03 -4.81
N HIS A 7 -0.79 -9.02 -4.44
CA HIS A 7 0.27 -8.85 -3.45
C HIS A 7 1.56 -8.45 -4.15
N VAL A 8 2.23 -7.43 -3.63
CA VAL A 8 3.54 -6.98 -4.12
C VAL A 8 4.51 -6.88 -2.96
N SER A 9 5.80 -7.10 -3.25
CA SER A 9 6.83 -6.93 -2.23
C SER A 9 7.03 -5.45 -1.86
N PRO A 10 7.57 -5.14 -0.68
CA PRO A 10 7.85 -3.75 -0.28
C PRO A 10 8.83 -3.08 -1.25
N ALA A 11 9.82 -3.83 -1.74
CA ALA A 11 10.76 -3.35 -2.75
C ALA A 11 10.07 -3.00 -4.06
N ARG A 12 9.12 -3.83 -4.53
CA ARG A 12 8.36 -3.55 -5.77
C ARG A 12 7.47 -2.33 -5.61
N ALA A 13 6.83 -2.14 -4.46
CA ALA A 13 6.04 -0.95 -4.17
C ALA A 13 6.90 0.33 -4.09
N ALA A 14 8.08 0.24 -3.47
CA ALA A 14 9.00 1.36 -3.34
C ALA A 14 9.64 1.76 -4.68
N LEU A 15 10.16 0.79 -5.44
CA LEU A 15 10.92 1.02 -6.66
C LEU A 15 10.04 1.13 -7.92
N GLY A 16 8.81 0.59 -7.85
CA GLY A 16 7.90 0.49 -8.99
C GLY A 16 8.31 -0.59 -10.01
N GLY A 17 7.68 -0.52 -11.18
CA GLY A 17 7.89 -1.40 -12.33
C GLY A 17 6.57 -1.96 -12.83
N ASP A 18 6.55 -3.18 -13.36
CA ASP A 18 5.35 -3.78 -13.97
C ASP A 18 4.81 -4.96 -13.17
N ILE A 19 3.51 -5.11 -13.08
CA ILE A 19 2.88 -6.29 -12.48
C ILE A 19 1.81 -6.85 -13.42
N ASP A 20 1.71 -8.18 -13.47
CA ASP A 20 0.73 -8.87 -14.29
C ASP A 20 -0.53 -9.15 -13.46
N ILE A 21 -1.67 -8.76 -14.01
CA ILE A 21 -2.99 -8.83 -13.37
C ILE A 21 -3.81 -9.91 -14.06
N PRO A 22 -4.38 -10.88 -13.33
CA PRO A 22 -5.33 -11.82 -13.91
C PRO A 22 -6.62 -11.09 -14.27
N THR A 23 -7.12 -11.36 -15.48
CA THR A 23 -8.35 -10.82 -16.04
C THR A 23 -9.17 -11.97 -16.64
N PRO A 24 -10.47 -11.79 -16.88
CA PRO A 24 -11.29 -12.82 -17.54
C PRO A 24 -10.74 -13.28 -18.90
N ASP A 25 -10.04 -12.40 -19.63
CA ASP A 25 -9.50 -12.66 -20.96
C ASP A 25 -8.02 -13.11 -20.94
N GLY A 26 -7.47 -13.45 -19.77
CA GLY A 26 -6.06 -13.79 -19.58
C GLY A 26 -5.34 -12.82 -18.66
N HIS A 27 -4.30 -12.13 -19.12
CA HIS A 27 -3.52 -11.22 -18.29
C HIS A 27 -3.45 -9.80 -18.84
N ALA A 28 -3.43 -8.81 -17.95
CA ALA A 28 -3.15 -7.42 -18.25
C ALA A 28 -1.93 -6.96 -17.46
N ARG A 29 -0.96 -6.36 -18.14
CA ARG A 29 0.19 -5.74 -17.48
C ARG A 29 -0.16 -4.32 -17.04
N ILE A 30 0.13 -3.98 -15.80
CA ILE A 30 0.01 -2.61 -15.30
C ILE A 30 1.34 -2.08 -14.79
N LYS A 31 1.59 -0.80 -15.06
CA LYS A 31 2.72 -0.07 -14.50
C LYS A 31 2.40 0.35 -13.08
N LEU A 32 3.19 -0.14 -12.14
CA LEU A 32 3.23 0.24 -10.74
C LEU A 32 4.20 1.43 -10.57
N PRO A 33 3.71 2.64 -10.25
CA PRO A 33 4.58 3.78 -9.95
C PRO A 33 5.49 3.52 -8.74
N ALA A 34 6.68 4.11 -8.73
CA ALA A 34 7.53 4.12 -7.55
C ALA A 34 6.83 4.83 -6.39
N GLY A 35 7.02 4.32 -5.17
CA GLY A 35 6.34 4.82 -3.98
C GLY A 35 4.82 4.54 -3.98
N THR A 36 4.37 3.46 -4.61
CA THR A 36 2.94 3.09 -4.55
C THR A 36 2.55 2.74 -3.11
N PRO A 37 1.55 3.43 -2.52
CA PRO A 37 1.14 3.15 -1.16
C PRO A 37 0.35 1.85 -1.06
N ASN A 38 0.37 1.23 0.13
CA ASN A 38 -0.47 0.09 0.42
C ASN A 38 -1.96 0.43 0.24
N GLY A 39 -2.73 -0.49 -0.35
CA GLY A 39 -4.15 -0.33 -0.61
C GLY A 39 -4.49 0.53 -1.83
N LYS A 40 -3.51 0.98 -2.62
CA LYS A 40 -3.77 1.72 -3.87
C LYS A 40 -4.63 0.89 -4.82
N ILE A 41 -5.68 1.50 -5.36
CA ILE A 41 -6.56 0.88 -6.36
C ILE A 41 -6.23 1.42 -7.75
N PHE A 42 -6.00 0.52 -8.69
CA PHE A 42 -5.87 0.78 -10.12
C PHE A 42 -7.14 0.34 -10.84
N ARG A 43 -7.62 1.15 -11.79
CA ARG A 43 -8.80 0.82 -12.60
C ARG A 43 -8.37 0.48 -14.01
N LEU A 44 -8.65 -0.75 -14.42
CA LEU A 44 -8.40 -1.26 -15.77
C LEU A 44 -9.73 -1.24 -16.52
N ARG A 45 -9.88 -0.25 -17.40
CA ARG A 45 -11.13 -0.03 -18.12
C ARG A 45 -11.43 -1.16 -19.09
N GLY A 46 -12.66 -1.67 -19.09
CA GLY A 46 -13.08 -2.73 -20.00
C GLY A 46 -12.41 -4.09 -19.79
N LYS A 47 -11.75 -4.30 -18.63
CA LYS A 47 -11.12 -5.57 -18.24
C LYS A 47 -11.92 -6.35 -17.18
N GLY A 48 -13.13 -5.88 -16.87
CA GLY A 48 -14.09 -6.55 -16.02
C GLY A 48 -14.89 -7.61 -16.77
N MET A 49 -16.02 -8.04 -16.18
CA MET A 49 -16.85 -9.08 -16.77
C MET A 49 -17.53 -8.63 -18.08
N PRO A 50 -17.59 -9.51 -19.11
CA PRO A 50 -18.42 -9.29 -20.28
C PRO A 50 -19.91 -9.18 -19.90
N ASN A 51 -20.62 -8.27 -20.56
CA ASN A 51 -22.05 -8.08 -20.38
C ASN A 51 -22.85 -8.70 -21.54
N LEU A 52 -24.08 -9.14 -21.25
CA LEU A 52 -24.98 -9.75 -22.24
C LEU A 52 -25.34 -8.82 -23.42
N ASN A 53 -25.27 -7.50 -23.22
CA ASN A 53 -25.63 -6.49 -24.22
C ASN A 53 -24.43 -5.98 -25.04
N GLY A 54 -23.28 -6.66 -24.97
CA GLY A 54 -22.03 -6.22 -25.58
C GLY A 54 -21.26 -5.22 -24.69
N GLY A 55 -19.94 -5.39 -24.63
CA GLY A 55 -19.04 -4.60 -23.79
C GLY A 55 -18.61 -5.32 -22.50
N CYS A 56 -17.59 -4.77 -21.84
CA CYS A 56 -17.02 -5.30 -20.59
C CYS A 56 -17.06 -4.22 -19.51
N GLY A 57 -17.31 -4.62 -18.26
CA GLY A 57 -17.15 -3.74 -17.10
C GLY A 57 -15.68 -3.40 -16.81
N ASP A 58 -15.43 -2.73 -15.68
CA ASP A 58 -14.07 -2.40 -15.25
C ASP A 58 -13.52 -3.42 -14.24
N LEU A 59 -12.19 -3.55 -14.20
CA LEU A 59 -11.48 -4.30 -13.16
C LEU A 59 -10.76 -3.33 -12.20
N HIS A 60 -11.10 -3.43 -10.92
CA HIS A 60 -10.48 -2.68 -9.83
C HIS A 60 -9.44 -3.54 -9.14
N VAL A 61 -8.17 -3.17 -9.28
CA VAL A 61 -7.04 -3.91 -8.74
C VAL A 61 -6.54 -3.19 -7.50
N ARG A 62 -6.74 -3.79 -6.32
CA ARG A 62 -6.17 -3.32 -5.06
C ARG A 62 -4.78 -3.93 -4.87
N VAL A 63 -3.78 -3.07 -4.73
CA VAL A 63 -2.42 -3.49 -4.42
C VAL A 63 -2.26 -3.58 -2.91
N GLU A 64 -1.82 -4.74 -2.43
CA GLU A 64 -1.45 -4.96 -1.03
C GLU A 64 0.03 -5.30 -0.91
N ILE A 65 0.71 -4.62 0.01
CA ILE A 65 2.13 -4.85 0.26
C ILE A 65 2.24 -6.00 1.25
N GLU A 66 2.90 -7.06 0.84
CA GLU A 66 3.15 -8.23 1.68
C GLU A 66 4.52 -8.11 2.38
N VAL A 67 4.54 -8.26 3.70
CA VAL A 67 5.78 -8.30 4.46
C VAL A 67 6.35 -9.72 4.42
N PRO A 68 7.62 -9.93 4.04
CA PRO A 68 8.19 -11.27 3.93
C PRO A 68 8.22 -11.97 5.30
N ALA A 69 7.57 -13.13 5.40
CA ALA A 69 7.47 -13.90 6.65
C ALA A 69 8.75 -14.69 6.99
N ASN A 70 9.54 -15.07 5.98
CA ASN A 70 10.73 -15.91 6.13
C ASN A 70 11.92 -15.27 5.41
N LEU A 71 13.01 -15.04 6.15
CA LEU A 71 14.20 -14.34 5.65
C LEU A 71 15.46 -15.15 5.95
N SER A 72 16.31 -15.32 4.94
CA SER A 72 17.68 -15.78 5.12
C SER A 72 18.53 -14.72 5.84
N SER A 73 19.67 -15.11 6.41
CA SER A 73 20.60 -14.18 7.08
C SER A 73 21.04 -13.03 6.17
N LYS A 74 21.26 -13.31 4.87
CA LYS A 74 21.62 -12.27 3.89
C LYS A 74 20.49 -11.29 3.65
N GLN A 75 19.25 -11.76 3.54
CA GLN A 75 18.08 -10.90 3.33
C GLN A 75 17.77 -10.06 4.57
N LYS A 76 17.90 -10.64 5.77
CA LYS A 76 17.75 -9.92 7.04
C LYS A 76 18.75 -8.77 7.14
N ARG A 77 20.03 -9.04 6.90
CA ARG A 77 21.08 -8.01 6.91
C ARG A 77 20.80 -6.89 5.91
N ALA A 78 20.34 -7.21 4.70
CA ALA A 78 20.00 -6.20 3.71
C ALA A 78 18.85 -5.29 4.16
N LEU A 79 17.87 -5.81 4.91
CA LEU A 79 16.78 -5.00 5.47
C LEU A 79 17.26 -4.12 6.63
N GLU A 80 18.14 -4.64 7.50
CA GLU A 80 18.77 -3.87 8.59
C GLU A 80 19.64 -2.73 8.03
N ASP A 81 20.45 -3.02 7.02
CA ASP A 81 21.27 -2.03 6.33
C ASP A 81 20.38 -0.96 5.68
N PHE A 82 19.30 -1.35 5.00
CA PHE A 82 18.35 -0.39 4.43
C PHE A 82 17.67 0.48 5.50
N GLU A 83 17.22 -0.13 6.61
CA GLU A 83 16.58 0.58 7.73
C GLU A 83 17.54 1.63 8.31
N SER A 84 18.83 1.29 8.48
CA SER A 84 19.84 2.21 9.01
C SER A 84 20.07 3.46 8.13
N LEU A 85 19.74 3.37 6.84
CA LEU A 85 19.86 4.46 5.87
C LEU A 85 18.59 5.31 5.77
N THR A 86 17.51 4.92 6.45
CA THR A 86 16.22 5.61 6.38
C THR A 86 16.04 6.62 7.52
N SER A 87 15.19 7.61 7.28
CA SER A 87 14.82 8.64 8.24
C SER A 87 13.32 8.92 8.19
N SER A 88 12.82 9.80 9.06
CA SER A 88 11.42 10.23 9.05
C SER A 88 10.95 10.82 7.72
N SER A 89 11.88 11.36 6.92
CA SER A 89 11.58 11.87 5.56
C SER A 89 11.21 10.77 4.57
N ASN A 90 11.70 9.54 4.78
CA ASN A 90 11.36 8.37 3.96
C ASN A 90 9.96 7.82 4.27
N TYR A 91 9.43 8.11 5.46
CA TYR A 91 8.12 7.61 5.95
C TYR A 91 7.19 8.76 6.37
N PRO A 92 6.78 9.64 5.44
CA PRO A 92 6.04 10.86 5.77
C PRO A 92 4.69 10.60 6.45
N GLU A 93 3.98 9.53 6.07
CA GLU A 93 2.70 9.19 6.68
C GLU A 93 2.86 8.69 8.12
N ALA A 94 3.90 7.91 8.41
CA ALA A 94 4.23 7.50 9.77
C ALA A 94 4.61 8.72 10.63
N ALA A 95 5.42 9.63 10.09
CA ALA A 95 5.81 10.87 10.77
C ALA A 95 4.60 11.78 11.07
N LYS A 96 3.66 11.94 10.12
CA LYS A 96 2.41 12.68 10.35
C LYS A 96 1.57 12.04 11.46
N ARG A 97 1.46 10.71 11.45
CA ARG A 97 0.66 9.97 12.43
C ARG A 97 1.25 10.06 13.84
N ALA A 98 2.57 10.01 13.98
CA ALA A 98 3.25 10.23 15.25
C ALA A 98 2.92 11.61 15.85
N LYS A 99 3.01 12.68 15.05
CA LYS A 99 2.62 14.03 15.48
C LYS A 99 1.15 14.11 15.92
N ALA A 100 0.25 13.41 15.23
CA ALA A 100 -1.17 13.38 15.60
C ALA A 100 -1.39 12.70 16.96
N VAL A 101 -0.59 11.70 17.31
CA VAL A 101 -0.63 11.02 18.61
C VAL A 101 -0.17 11.96 19.73
N ASP A 102 0.91 12.72 19.52
CA ASP A 102 1.38 13.70 20.50
C ASP A 102 0.31 14.77 20.79
N VAL A 103 -0.35 15.27 19.72
CA VAL A 103 -1.45 16.22 19.83
C VAL A 103 -2.64 15.61 20.58
N PHE A 104 -2.97 14.34 20.32
CA PHE A 104 -4.04 13.64 21.03
C PHE A 104 -3.78 13.57 22.54
N TYR A 105 -2.57 13.18 22.95
CA TYR A 105 -2.23 13.09 24.37
C TYR A 105 -2.18 14.46 25.05
N ALA A 106 -1.63 15.48 24.39
CA ALA A 106 -1.66 16.84 24.91
C ALA A 106 -3.09 17.33 25.17
N ARG A 107 -4.02 17.09 24.22
CA ARG A 107 -5.44 17.44 24.38
C ARG A 107 -6.11 16.65 25.51
N ARG A 108 -5.88 15.33 25.57
CA ARG A 108 -6.42 14.48 26.64
C ARG A 108 -5.98 14.98 28.02
N ASP A 109 -4.70 15.30 28.17
CA ASP A 109 -4.14 15.70 29.46
C ASP A 109 -4.62 17.09 29.89
N SER A 110 -4.80 18.03 28.95
CA SER A 110 -5.49 19.30 29.22
C SER A 110 -6.93 19.10 29.68
N LEU A 111 -7.70 18.22 29.03
CA LEU A 111 -9.09 17.94 29.43
C LEU A 111 -9.17 17.32 30.83
N ARG A 112 -8.28 16.40 31.17
CA ARG A 112 -8.22 15.78 32.52
C ARG A 112 -7.91 16.77 33.63
N LYS A 113 -7.20 17.86 33.34
CA LYS A 113 -6.92 18.94 34.30
C LYS A 113 -8.13 19.83 34.57
N HIS A 114 -9.10 19.89 33.65
CA HIS A 114 -10.29 20.74 33.77
C HIS A 114 -11.51 20.03 34.37
N THR A 115 -11.57 18.69 34.34
CA THR A 115 -12.68 17.89 34.92
C THR A 115 -12.39 17.33 36.32
N GLY A 116 -11.24 17.66 36.91
CA GLY A 116 -10.83 17.25 38.25
C GLY A 116 -11.05 18.33 39.33
N GLY A 117 -12.21 19.01 39.31
CA GLY A 117 -12.64 19.99 40.31
C GLY A 117 -14.12 19.81 40.63
#